data_AF-A0A512ADU5-F1
#
_entry.id   AF-A0A512ADU5-F1
#
_cell.length_a   1.000
_cell.length_b   1.000
_cell.length_c   1.000
_cell.angle_alpha   90.00
_cell.angle_beta   90.00
_cell.angle_gamma   90.00
#
_symmetry.space_group_name_H-M   'P 1'
#
loop_
_entity.id
_entity.type
_entity.pdbx_description
1 polymer ?
#
loop_
_entity_poly.entity_id
_entity_poly.type
_entity_poly.pdbx_seq_one_letter_code
_entity_poly.pdbx_strand_id
1 'polypeptide(L)' 'MSDLNLRLPSGNETGANSLWIPEGETSGGVPEAILNTVPLDRTRVSRIGIK' A
#
# COMPACT_ATOMS: atom_id res chain seq x y z
N MET A 1 -16.44 6.50 -9.00
CA MET A 1 -15.89 6.08 -7.69
C MET A 1 -14.59 5.34 -7.98
N SER A 2 -13.51 5.61 -7.26
CA SER A 2 -12.22 4.95 -7.53
C SER A 2 -12.29 3.49 -7.05
N ASP A 3 -12.12 2.54 -7.98
CA ASP A 3 -12.16 1.08 -7.73
C ASP A 3 -11.06 0.59 -6.75
N LEU A 4 -10.17 1.48 -6.32
CA LEU A 4 -9.02 1.17 -5.47
C LEU A 4 -9.40 0.98 -3.99
N ASN A 5 -10.53 1.50 -3.51
CA ASN A 5 -11.00 1.28 -2.13
C ASN A 5 -9.92 1.52 -1.04
N LEU A 6 -9.43 2.76 -0.96
CA LEU A 6 -8.42 3.17 0.01
C LEU A 6 -8.96 3.06 1.45
N ARG A 7 -8.20 2.44 2.35
CA ARG A 7 -8.61 2.17 3.74
C ARG A 7 -7.42 2.02 4.69
N LEU A 8 -7.68 2.05 5.99
CA LEU A 8 -6.69 1.77 7.03
C LEU A 8 -6.29 0.29 7.00
N PRO A 9 -5.00 -0.06 7.19
CA PRO A 9 -4.61 -1.45 7.38
C PRO A 9 -5.19 -2.03 8.67
N SER A 10 -5.55 -3.32 8.63
CA SER A 10 -6.06 -4.07 9.79
C SER A 10 -5.04 -5.01 10.42
N GLY A 11 -3.90 -5.21 9.74
CA GLY A 11 -2.87 -6.18 10.14
C GLY A 11 -3.15 -7.60 9.63
N ASN A 12 -4.30 -7.84 8.99
CA ASN A 12 -4.66 -9.12 8.37
C ASN A 12 -4.37 -9.14 6.84
N GLU A 13 -3.73 -8.09 6.32
CA GLU A 13 -3.37 -8.01 4.91
C GLU A 13 -2.20 -8.92 4.56
N THR A 14 -2.19 -9.44 3.33
CA THR A 14 -1.02 -10.11 2.78
C THR A 14 0.15 -9.11 2.70
N GLY A 15 1.20 -9.37 3.47
CA GLY A 15 2.36 -8.48 3.61
C GLY A 15 2.49 -7.84 5.00
N ALA A 16 1.43 -7.85 5.81
CA ALA A 16 1.52 -7.52 7.23
C ALA A 16 2.47 -8.50 7.94
N ASN A 17 3.24 -8.00 8.89
CA ASN A 17 4.27 -8.76 9.61
C ASN A 17 4.35 -8.31 11.08
N SER A 18 5.30 -8.85 11.84
CA SER A 18 5.45 -8.57 13.28
C SER A 18 5.78 -7.11 13.63
N LEU A 19 6.08 -6.26 12.65
CA LEU A 19 6.32 -4.83 12.82
C LEU A 19 5.10 -3.96 12.50
N TRP A 20 3.99 -4.54 12.03
CA TRP A 20 2.75 -3.79 11.83
C TRP A 20 2.20 -3.33 13.19
N ILE A 21 1.70 -2.10 13.21
CA ILE A 21 1.04 -1.50 14.37
C ILE A 21 -0.33 -0.95 13.92
N PRO A 22 -1.31 -0.89 14.83
CA PRO A 22 -2.58 -0.23 14.54
C PRO A 22 -2.40 1.28 14.34
N GLU A 23 -3.51 1.98 14.05
CA GLU A 23 -3.61 3.45 13.90
C GLU A 23 -3.13 4.04 12.56
N GLY A 24 -2.68 3.22 11.61
CA GLY A 24 -2.37 3.70 10.26
C GLY A 24 -1.03 4.41 10.15
N GLU A 25 -0.07 4.04 11.00
CA GLU A 25 1.32 4.41 10.83
C GLU A 25 2.18 3.15 10.72
N THR A 26 3.25 3.23 9.94
CA THR A 26 4.33 2.26 9.99
C THR A 26 5.01 2.35 11.37
N SER A 27 5.71 1.29 11.79
CA SER A 27 6.50 1.30 13.03
C SER A 27 7.62 2.36 13.08
N GLY A 28 7.90 3.04 11.97
CA GLY A 28 8.79 4.21 11.90
C GLY A 28 8.10 5.56 12.09
N GLY A 29 6.79 5.60 12.39
CA GLY A 29 6.01 6.84 12.55
C GLY A 29 5.62 7.52 11.24
N VAL A 30 5.59 6.77 10.12
CA VAL A 30 5.15 7.29 8.80
C VAL A 30 3.73 6.81 8.52
N PRO A 31 2.78 7.70 8.17
CA PRO A 31 1.41 7.29 7.82
C PRO A 31 1.34 6.25 6.69
N GLU A 32 0.46 5.26 6.85
CA GLU A 32 0.24 4.15 5.92
C GLU A 32 -1.25 3.93 5.61
N ALA A 33 -1.56 3.51 4.38
CA ALA A 33 -2.89 3.08 3.95
C ALA A 33 -2.80 1.94 2.94
N ILE A 34 -3.86 1.15 2.82
CA ILE A 34 -3.96 0.04 1.87
C ILE A 34 -5.02 0.31 0.80
N LEU A 35 -4.84 -0.30 -0.37
CA LEU A 35 -5.79 -0.27 -1.47
C LEU A 35 -5.91 -1.66 -2.11
N ASN A 36 -6.92 -1.83 -2.96
CA ASN A 36 -7.04 -2.99 -3.83
C ASN A 36 -5.90 -2.99 -4.87
N THR A 37 -5.60 -4.16 -5.43
CA THR A 37 -4.57 -4.28 -6.47
C THR A 37 -4.86 -3.36 -7.66
N VAL A 38 -3.86 -2.58 -8.07
CA VAL A 38 -3.97 -1.72 -9.26
C VAL A 38 -4.00 -2.61 -10.51
N PRO A 39 -5.02 -2.50 -11.39
CA PRO A 39 -5.11 -3.31 -12.60
C PRO A 39 -3.95 -3.04 -13.57
N LEU A 40 -3.34 -4.10 -14.10
CA LEU A 40 -2.18 -3.99 -15.00
C LEU A 40 -2.53 -3.34 -16.34
N ASP A 41 -3.73 -3.59 -16.87
CA ASP A 41 -4.26 -2.97 -18.10
C ASP A 41 -4.44 -1.45 -17.96
N ARG A 42 -4.49 -0.94 -16.73
CA ARG A 42 -4.58 0.48 -16.38
C ARG A 42 -3.28 1.04 -15.80
N THR A 43 -2.18 0.28 -15.83
CA THR A 43 -0.89 0.68 -15.26
C THR A 43 0.14 0.98 -16.34
N ARG A 44 0.83 2.13 -16.24
CA ARG A 44 2.01 2.42 -17.08
C ARG A 44 3.29 2.10 -16.32
N VAL A 45 3.98 1.03 -16.72
CA VAL A 45 5.29 0.66 -16.17
C VAL A 45 6.39 1.34 -16.99
N SER A 46 7.34 1.99 -16.32
CA SER A 46 8.51 2.61 -16.95
C SER A 46 9.75 2.35 -16.11
N ARG A 47 10.92 2.26 -16.76
CA ARG A 47 12.21 2.11 -16.07
C ARG A 47 12.85 3.50 -15.94
N ILE A 48 13.20 3.88 -14.71
CA ILE A 48 14.03 5.05 -14.45
C ILE A 48 15.49 4.60 -14.56
N GLY A 49 16.24 5.15 -15.52
CA GLY A 49 17.69 4.95 -15.58
C GLY A 49 18.37 5.80 -14.50
N ILE A 50 19.12 5.18 -13.62
CA ILE A 50 20.04 5.90 -12.73
C ILE A 50 21.36 6.04 -13.50
N LYS A 51 21.85 7.27 -13.63
CA LYS A 51 23.13 7.60 -14.29
C LYS A 51 24.29 7.40 -13.33
#